data_AF-A0A246FFL7-F1
#
_entry.id   AF-A0A246FFL7-F1
#
_cell.length_a   1.000
_cell.length_b   1.000
_cell.length_c   1.000
_cell.angle_alpha   90.00
_cell.angle_beta   90.00
_cell.angle_gamma   90.00
#
_symmetry.space_group_name_H-M   'P 1'
#
loop_
_entity.id
_entity.type
_entity.pdbx_description
1 polymer ?
#
loop_
_entity_poly.entity_id
_entity_poly.type
_entity_poly.pdbx_seq_one_letter_code
_entity_poly.pdbx_strand_id
1 'polypeptide(L)' 'MSRYRFIDEQRSQYPVRLLCQVVAVPASGYYAWQHAQQPAVAAPEPAWETALVKVFGV' A
#
# COMPACT_ATOMS: atom_id res chain seq x y z
N MET A 1 17.36 -12.87 -1.20
CA MET A 1 16.82 -11.49 -1.17
C MET A 1 15.57 -11.44 -2.03
N SER A 2 14.41 -11.07 -1.49
CA SER A 2 13.17 -10.97 -2.29
C SER A 2 13.26 -9.76 -3.23
N ARG A 3 12.82 -9.91 -4.49
CA ARG A 3 12.78 -8.85 -5.50
C ARG A 3 12.06 -7.59 -5.00
N TYR A 4 11.01 -7.75 -4.20
CA TYR A 4 10.27 -6.63 -3.63
C TYR A 4 11.03 -5.87 -2.54
N ARG A 5 11.86 -6.57 -1.76
CA ARG A 5 12.68 -5.95 -0.70
C ARG A 5 13.76 -5.06 -1.27
N PHE A 6 14.37 -5.47 -2.39
CA PHE A 6 15.31 -4.63 -3.14
C PHE A 6 14.65 -3.34 -3.64
N ILE A 7 13.43 -3.44 -4.19
CA ILE A 7 12.67 -2.26 -4.62
C ILE A 7 12.41 -1.34 -3.42
N ASP A 8 12.07 -1.90 -2.25
CA ASP A 8 11.77 -1.14 -1.05
C ASP A 8 12.98 -0.36 -0.50
N GLU A 9 14.17 -0.97 -0.53
CA GLU A 9 15.41 -0.32 -0.10
C GLU A 9 15.82 0.82 -1.05
N GLN A 10 15.53 0.69 -2.34
CA GLN A 10 15.92 1.65 -3.38
C GLN A 10 14.86 2.72 -3.69
N ARG A 11 13.62 2.56 -3.19
CA ARG A 11 12.50 3.48 -3.49
C ARG A 11 12.72 4.93 -3.05
N SER A 12 13.67 5.16 -2.13
CA SER A 12 14.04 6.49 -1.65
C SER A 12 14.86 7.29 -2.66
N GLN A 13 15.62 6.59 -3.51
CA GLN A 13 16.52 7.18 -4.50
C GLN A 13 15.94 7.14 -5.92
N TYR A 14 15.08 6.15 -6.21
CA TYR A 14 14.52 5.93 -7.54
C TYR A 14 13.01 5.72 -7.52
N PRO A 15 12.29 6.15 -8.58
CA PRO A 15 10.87 5.92 -8.67
C PRO A 15 10.56 4.41 -8.76
N VAL A 16 9.60 3.95 -7.95
CA VAL A 16 9.18 2.54 -7.85
C VAL A 16 8.86 1.93 -9.23
N ARG A 17 8.20 2.68 -10.13
CA ARG A 17 7.85 2.18 -11.46
C ARG A 17 9.09 1.80 -12.28
N LEU A 18 10.17 2.56 -12.17
CA LEU A 18 11.43 2.26 -12.84
C LEU A 18 12.06 0.99 -12.26
N LEU A 19 12.09 0.89 -10.93
CA LEU A 19 12.61 -0.31 -10.25
C LEU A 19 11.80 -1.57 -10.59
N CYS A 20 10.48 -1.46 -10.67
CA CYS A 20 9.59 -2.54 -11.13
C CYS A 20 9.91 -3.00 -12.56
N GLN A 21 10.22 -2.07 -13.46
CA GLN A 21 10.63 -2.41 -14.84
C GLN A 21 11.99 -3.11 -14.87
N VAL A 22 12.98 -2.60 -14.15
CA VAL A 22 14.34 -3.17 -14.09
C VAL A 22 14.34 -4.60 -13.55
N VAL A 23 13.51 -4.88 -12.54
CA VAL A 23 13.42 -6.20 -11.90
C VAL A 23 12.37 -7.10 -12.57
N ALA A 24 11.68 -6.61 -13.61
CA ALA A 24 10.60 -7.29 -14.33
C ALA A 24 9.47 -7.81 -13.41
N VAL A 25 8.96 -6.93 -12.55
CA VAL A 25 7.90 -7.22 -11.58
C VAL A 25 6.73 -6.25 -11.79
N PRO A 26 5.46 -6.72 -11.71
CA PRO A 26 4.31 -5.84 -11.81
C PRO A 26 4.23 -4.87 -10.63
N ALA A 27 3.93 -3.61 -10.90
CA ALA A 27 3.75 -2.59 -9.86
C ALA A 27 2.63 -2.93 -8.87
N SER A 28 1.54 -3.55 -9.34
CA SER A 28 0.44 -4.01 -8.49
C SER A 28 0.91 -5.03 -7.43
N GLY A 29 1.80 -5.96 -7.82
CA GLY A 29 2.39 -6.92 -6.90
C GLY A 29 3.26 -6.27 -5.84
N TYR A 30 4.02 -5.23 -6.21
CA TYR A 30 4.81 -4.46 -5.24
C TYR A 30 3.93 -3.75 -4.22
N TYR A 31 2.87 -3.06 -4.65
CA TYR A 31 1.98 -2.35 -3.71
C TYR A 31 1.20 -3.31 -2.81
N ALA A 32 0.76 -4.46 -3.32
CA ALA A 32 0.13 -5.49 -2.49
C ALA A 32 1.10 -6.03 -1.41
N TRP A 33 2.36 -6.30 -1.80
CA TRP A 33 3.40 -6.73 -0.88
C TRP A 33 3.78 -5.64 0.15
N GLN A 34 3.81 -4.37 -0.27
CA GLN A 34 4.04 -3.23 0.61
C GLN A 34 2.91 -3.09 1.64
N HIS A 35 1.66 -3.22 1.20
CA HIS A 35 0.49 -3.16 2.07
C HIS A 35 0.46 -4.31 3.08
N ALA A 36 0.88 -5.51 2.67
CA ALA A 36 0.96 -6.67 3.56
C ALA A 36 2.08 -6.57 4.64
N GLN A 37 3.10 -5.73 4.41
CA GLN A 37 4.15 -5.48 5.41
C GLN A 37 3.84 -4.31 6.33
N GLN A 38 2.96 -3.41 5.92
CA GLN A 38 2.50 -2.38 6.83
C GLN A 38 1.74 -3.12 7.94
N PRO A 39 2.14 -2.95 9.21
CA PRO A 39 1.35 -3.51 10.30
C PRO A 39 -0.06 -3.00 10.09
N ALA A 40 -1.04 -3.92 10.10
CA ALA A 40 -2.44 -3.54 10.04
C ALA A 40 -2.66 -2.60 11.22
N VAL A 41 -2.63 -1.29 10.96
CA VAL A 41 -3.19 -0.31 11.86
C VAL A 41 -4.63 -0.78 11.94
N ALA A 42 -4.97 -1.41 13.06
CA ALA A 42 -6.32 -1.89 13.32
C ALA A 42 -7.20 -0.69 13.01
N ALA A 43 -7.89 -0.74 11.87
CA ALA A 43 -8.65 0.39 11.39
C ALA A 43 -9.65 0.66 12.51
N PRO A 44 -9.53 1.79 13.25
CA PRO A 44 -10.57 2.14 14.20
C PRO A 44 -11.86 2.21 13.40
N GLU A 45 -12.93 1.69 13.98
CA GLU A 45 -14.29 1.72 13.41
C GLU A 45 -14.45 3.00 12.61
N PRO A 46 -14.69 2.91 11.28
CA PRO A 46 -14.55 4.05 10.41
C PRO A 46 -15.53 5.13 10.87
N ALA A 47 -15.01 6.19 11.46
CA ALA A 47 -15.82 7.30 11.96
C ALA A 47 -16.68 7.95 10.85
N TRP A 48 -16.32 7.73 9.58
CA TRP A 48 -17.14 8.11 8.44
C TRP A 48 -18.43 7.29 8.33
N GLU A 49 -18.45 6.03 8.74
CA GLU A 49 -19.64 5.17 8.72
C GLU A 49 -20.68 5.70 9.72
N THR A 50 -20.24 6.06 10.94
CA THR A 50 -21.08 6.76 11.93
C THR A 50 -21.54 8.13 11.40
N ALA A 51 -20.67 8.86 10.71
CA ALA A 51 -21.02 10.17 10.14
C ALA A 51 -22.03 10.05 8.99
N LEU A 52 -21.92 9.03 8.13
CA LEU A 52 -22.87 8.79 7.04
C LEU A 52 -24.24 8.43 7.58
N VAL A 53 -24.32 7.56 8.60
CA VAL A 53 -25.60 7.22 9.25
C VAL A 53 -26.24 8.47 9.87
N LYS A 54 -25.44 9.35 10.51
CA LYS A 54 -25.94 10.60 11.09
C LYS A 54 -26.45 11.60 10.05
N VAL A 55 -25.82 11.66 8.87
CA VAL A 55 -26.16 12.66 7.83
C VAL A 55 -27.27 12.16 6.91
N PHE A 56 -27.31 10.86 6.61
CA PHE A 56 -28.17 10.28 5.58
C PHE A 56 -29.17 9.24 6.10
N GLY A 57 -29.15 8.89 7.38
CA GLY A 57 -30.16 8.02 8.00
C GLY A 57 -31.46 8.80 8.24
N VAL A 58 -32.51 8.45 7.51
CA VAL A 58 -33.91 8.91 7.69
C VAL A 58 -34.52 8.26 8.92
#